data_AF-A0A3D2FC13-F1
#
_entry.id   AF-A0A3D2FC13-F1
#
_cell.length_a   1.000
_cell.length_b   1.000
_cell.length_c   1.000
_cell.angle_alpha   90.00
_cell.angle_beta   90.00
_cell.angle_gamma   90.00
#
_symmetry.space_group_name_H-M   'P 1'
#
loop_
_entity.id
_entity.type
_entity.pdbx_description
1 polymer ?
#
loop_
_entity_poly.entity_id
_entity_poly.type
_entity_poly.pdbx_seq_one_letter_code
_entity_poly.pdbx_strand_id
1 'polypeptide(L)'
;ANGKLVIIEMNPRVSRSSALASKATGFPIAKVAAKLAVGYTLDEINNDITGVTPASFEPTIDFVVTKMPRFTFEKFPGTSALLTTSMKSVGEAMAVGRTFKESLQKALRSMETGITGLGA
;
A
#
# COMPACT_ATOMS: atom_id res chain seq x y z
N ALA A 1 -17.97 18.24 2.24
CA ALA A 1 -19.07 19.19 1.97
C ALA A 1 -19.53 19.23 0.50
N ASN A 2 -19.31 18.20 -0.31
CA ASN A 2 -20.33 17.83 -1.31
C ASN A 2 -20.45 16.32 -1.56
N GLY A 3 -19.48 15.51 -1.11
CA GLY A 3 -19.57 14.05 -1.22
C GLY A 3 -19.57 13.55 -2.66
N LYS A 4 -19.15 14.38 -3.62
CA LYS A 4 -19.13 14.02 -5.04
C LYS A 4 -18.13 12.90 -5.26
N LEU A 5 -18.61 11.78 -5.79
CA LEU A 5 -17.82 10.61 -6.15
C LEU A 5 -17.72 10.50 -7.67
N VAL A 6 -16.51 10.23 -8.17
CA VAL A 6 -16.24 10.04 -9.61
C VAL A 6 -15.31 8.84 -9.75
N ILE A 7 -15.63 7.93 -10.67
CA ILE A 7 -14.78 6.81 -11.03
C ILE A 7 -13.72 7.33 -12.02
N ILE A 8 -12.45 7.12 -11.70
CA ILE A 8 -11.34 7.53 -12.57
C ILE A 8 -10.92 6.36 -13.47
N GLU A 9 -10.58 5.22 -12.87
CA GLU A 9 -10.17 4.02 -13.59
C GLU A 9 -10.41 2.75 -12.77
N MET A 10 -10.35 1.60 -13.45
CA MET A 10 -10.33 0.26 -12.86
C MET A 10 -9.18 -0.51 -13.50
N ASN A 11 -8.38 -1.19 -12.67
CA ASN A 11 -7.32 -2.09 -13.11
C ASN A 11 -7.74 -3.53 -12.77
N PRO A 12 -8.16 -4.37 -13.74
CA PRO A 12 -8.66 -5.73 -13.49
C PRO A 12 -7.50 -6.72 -13.29
N ARG A 13 -6.57 -6.40 -12.39
CA ARG A 13 -5.40 -7.21 -12.04
C ARG A 13 -4.86 -6.77 -10.68
N VAL A 14 -3.96 -7.59 -10.13
CA VAL A 14 -3.14 -7.13 -9.00
C VAL A 14 -2.30 -5.91 -9.39
N SER A 15 -2.17 -4.97 -8.47
CA SER A 15 -1.48 -3.70 -8.64
C SER A 15 -0.45 -3.49 -7.53
N ARG A 16 0.37 -2.45 -7.67
CA ARG A 16 1.28 -2.04 -6.59
C ARG A 16 0.52 -1.73 -5.30
N SER A 17 -0.71 -1.24 -5.41
CA SER A 17 -1.58 -0.96 -4.26
C SER A 17 -2.19 -2.23 -3.67
N SER A 18 -2.49 -3.28 -4.45
CA SER A 18 -2.96 -4.55 -3.88
C SER A 18 -1.83 -5.26 -3.12
N ALA A 19 -0.59 -5.17 -3.59
CA ALA A 19 0.58 -5.66 -2.86
C ALA A 19 0.75 -4.91 -1.52
N LEU A 20 0.63 -3.59 -1.53
CA LEU A 20 0.63 -2.75 -0.31
C LEU A 20 -0.51 -3.14 0.64
N ALA A 21 -1.75 -3.26 0.13
CA ALA A 21 -2.90 -3.64 0.93
C ALA A 21 -2.73 -5.02 1.57
N SER A 22 -2.10 -5.96 0.85
CA SER A 22 -1.80 -7.29 1.39
C SER A 22 -0.82 -7.21 2.57
N LYS A 23 0.18 -6.33 2.50
CA LYS A 23 1.11 -6.09 3.62
C LYS A 23 0.46 -5.30 4.76
N ALA A 24 -0.43 -4.38 4.45
CA ALA A 24 -1.11 -3.53 5.42
C ALA A 24 -2.12 -4.31 6.27
N THR A 25 -2.91 -5.18 5.63
CA THR A 25 -3.97 -5.96 6.29
C THR A 25 -3.50 -7.35 6.71
N GLY A 26 -2.37 -7.80 6.15
CA GLY A 26 -1.92 -9.18 6.25
C GLY A 26 -2.66 -10.15 5.31
N PHE A 27 -3.74 -9.73 4.66
CA PHE A 27 -4.52 -10.58 3.78
C PHE A 27 -3.79 -10.82 2.43
N PRO A 28 -3.41 -12.05 2.06
CA PRO A 28 -2.58 -12.29 0.88
C PRO A 28 -3.41 -12.29 -0.42
N ILE A 29 -3.76 -11.10 -0.93
CA ILE A 29 -4.67 -10.91 -2.07
C ILE A 29 -4.26 -11.74 -3.30
N ALA A 30 -2.98 -11.74 -3.67
CA ALA A 30 -2.52 -12.48 -4.85
C ALA A 30 -2.66 -14.01 -4.69
N LYS A 31 -2.42 -14.54 -3.48
CA LYS A 31 -2.56 -15.97 -3.17
C LYS A 31 -4.03 -16.39 -3.23
N VAL A 32 -4.91 -15.59 -2.63
CA VAL A 32 -6.36 -15.83 -2.65
C VAL A 32 -6.88 -15.73 -4.08
N ALA A 33 -6.54 -14.67 -4.82
CA ALA A 33 -6.95 -14.48 -6.20
C ALA A 33 -6.52 -15.64 -7.12
N ALA A 34 -5.32 -16.18 -6.93
CA ALA A 34 -4.86 -17.35 -7.69
C ALA A 34 -5.68 -18.61 -7.40
N LYS A 35 -6.11 -18.83 -6.14
CA LYS A 35 -7.02 -19.93 -5.78
C LYS A 35 -8.41 -19.74 -6.37
N LEU A 36 -8.94 -18.52 -6.33
CA LEU A 36 -10.21 -18.18 -6.97
C LEU A 36 -10.18 -18.48 -8.48
N ALA A 37 -9.05 -18.19 -9.13
CA ALA A 37 -8.87 -18.43 -10.57
C ALA A 37 -8.92 -19.92 -10.96
N VAL A 38 -8.69 -20.85 -10.02
CA VAL A 38 -8.79 -22.30 -10.25
C VAL A 38 -10.09 -22.91 -9.70
N GLY A 39 -11.07 -22.07 -9.36
CA GLY A 39 -12.44 -22.50 -9.05
C GLY A 39 -12.82 -22.51 -7.57
N TYR A 40 -11.92 -22.11 -6.66
CA TYR A 40 -12.27 -21.97 -5.25
C TYR A 40 -13.18 -20.76 -5.02
N THR A 41 -14.00 -20.82 -3.98
CA THR A 41 -14.73 -19.67 -3.44
C THR A 41 -14.00 -19.07 -2.23
N LEU A 42 -14.41 -17.88 -1.77
CA LEU A 42 -13.76 -17.21 -0.64
C LEU A 42 -13.97 -17.94 0.70
N ASP A 43 -15.09 -18.62 0.85
CA ASP A 43 -15.46 -19.42 2.03
C ASP A 43 -14.64 -20.72 2.16
N GLU A 44 -14.17 -21.28 1.04
CA GLU A 44 -13.32 -22.49 1.01
C GLU A 44 -11.85 -22.20 1.33
N ILE A 45 -11.43 -20.93 1.28
CA ILE A 45 -10.05 -20.53 1.49
C ILE A 45 -9.87 -20.10 2.94
N ASN A 46 -9.10 -20.85 3.74
CA ASN A 46 -8.77 -20.44 5.10
C ASN A 46 -7.87 -19.19 5.13
N ASN A 47 -8.11 -18.32 6.12
CA ASN A 47 -7.23 -17.19 6.40
C ASN A 47 -5.95 -17.67 7.09
N ASP A 48 -4.80 -17.47 6.44
CA ASP A 48 -3.50 -17.90 6.96
C ASP A 48 -3.11 -17.21 8.27
N ILE A 49 -3.66 -16.02 8.59
CA ILE A 49 -3.28 -15.25 9.78
C ILE A 49 -4.03 -15.69 11.02
N THR A 50 -5.35 -15.75 10.95
CA THR A 50 -6.18 -16.12 12.10
C THR A 50 -6.28 -17.63 12.25
N GLY A 51 -6.14 -18.40 11.15
CA GLY A 51 -6.26 -19.86 11.12
C GLY A 51 -7.66 -20.40 11.39
N VAL A 52 -8.60 -19.54 11.80
CA VAL A 52 -9.95 -19.92 12.25
C VAL A 52 -11.06 -19.31 11.42
N THR A 53 -10.78 -18.25 10.66
CA THR A 53 -11.78 -17.60 9.78
C THR A 53 -11.51 -17.97 8.32
N PRO A 54 -12.56 -18.05 7.47
CA PRO A 54 -12.38 -18.10 6.03
C PRO A 54 -11.83 -16.79 5.49
N ALA A 55 -11.47 -16.75 4.20
CA ALA A 55 -11.02 -15.57 3.48
C ALA A 55 -12.19 -14.63 3.09
N SER A 56 -13.44 -15.09 3.26
CA SER A 56 -14.67 -14.31 3.10
C SER A 56 -14.92 -13.36 4.29
N PHE A 57 -13.99 -12.44 4.54
CA PHE A 57 -14.12 -11.41 5.56
C PHE A 57 -13.43 -10.12 5.13
N GLU A 58 -13.81 -9.01 5.76
CA GLU A 58 -13.14 -7.73 5.58
C GLU A 58 -12.15 -7.48 6.72
N PRO A 59 -10.83 -7.36 6.45
CA PRO A 59 -9.85 -7.08 7.48
C PRO A 59 -10.10 -5.72 8.16
N THR A 60 -10.09 -5.71 9.48
CA THR A 60 -10.07 -4.47 10.28
C THR A 60 -8.70 -4.30 10.91
N ILE A 61 -8.16 -3.09 10.83
CA ILE A 61 -6.84 -2.75 11.37
C ILE A 61 -6.97 -1.76 12.52
N ASP A 62 -6.13 -1.91 13.54
CA ASP A 62 -6.07 -1.08 14.75
C ASP A 62 -4.82 -0.16 14.76
N PHE A 63 -4.31 0.13 13.55
CA PHE A 63 -3.14 0.94 13.28
C PHE A 63 -3.28 1.69 11.94
N VAL A 64 -2.38 2.63 11.71
CA VAL A 64 -2.27 3.43 10.49
C VAL A 64 -1.08 2.97 9.66
N VAL A 65 -1.31 2.72 8.37
CA VAL A 65 -0.27 2.41 7.40
C VAL A 65 -0.02 3.62 6.50
N THR A 66 1.24 4.01 6.37
CA THR A 66 1.66 5.10 5.49
C THR A 66 2.60 4.56 4.42
N LYS A 67 2.34 4.92 3.17
CA LYS A 67 3.22 4.67 2.03
C LYS A 67 3.86 5.97 1.57
N MET A 68 5.17 5.96 1.38
CA MET A 68 5.95 7.12 0.92
C MET A 68 6.75 6.76 -0.35
N PRO A 69 6.57 7.47 -1.47
CA PRO A 69 7.31 7.21 -2.70
C PRO A 69 8.77 7.67 -2.62
N ARG A 70 9.70 6.89 -3.17
CA ARG A 70 11.11 7.25 -3.32
C ARG A 70 11.37 7.81 -4.71
N PHE A 71 12.06 8.94 -4.77
CA PHE A 71 12.54 9.57 -6.00
C PHE A 71 14.05 9.59 -6.02
N THR A 72 14.65 9.62 -7.20
CA THR A 72 16.11 9.74 -7.39
C THR A 72 16.40 10.76 -8.50
N PHE A 73 15.90 11.98 -8.34
CA PHE A 73 16.04 13.04 -9.35
C PHE A 73 17.51 13.46 -9.54
N GLU A 74 18.35 13.28 -8.54
CA GLU A 74 19.79 13.52 -8.59
C GLU A 74 20.50 12.71 -9.68
N LYS A 75 19.93 11.57 -10.10
CA LYS A 75 20.43 10.74 -11.21
C LYS A 75 19.99 11.24 -12.59
N PHE A 76 19.08 12.20 -12.66
CA PHE A 76 18.45 12.68 -13.90
C PHE A 76 18.42 14.22 -13.98
N PRO A 77 19.58 14.90 -14.04
CA PRO A 77 19.67 16.36 -13.92
C PRO A 77 18.95 17.15 -15.03
N GLY A 78 18.77 16.55 -16.21
CA GLY A 78 18.00 17.16 -17.31
C GLY A 78 16.48 17.05 -17.16
N THR A 79 15.99 16.39 -16.10
CA THR A 79 14.56 16.12 -15.90
C THR A 79 13.98 17.05 -14.85
N SER A 80 12.78 17.60 -15.12
CA SER A 80 12.03 18.37 -14.12
C SER A 80 11.58 17.48 -12.95
N ALA A 81 11.93 17.90 -11.73
CA ALA A 81 11.53 17.27 -10.48
C ALA A 81 10.06 17.55 -10.08
N LEU A 82 9.30 18.30 -10.89
CA LEU A 82 7.89 18.59 -10.62
C LEU A 82 7.03 17.33 -10.79
N LEU A 83 6.14 17.04 -9.83
CA LEU A 83 5.23 15.91 -9.91
C LEU A 83 4.08 16.18 -10.87
N THR A 84 3.70 15.15 -11.63
CA THR A 84 2.64 15.17 -12.65
C THR A 84 1.76 13.93 -12.49
N THR A 85 0.75 13.75 -13.35
CA THR A 85 -0.04 12.51 -13.40
C THR A 85 0.79 11.27 -13.76
N SER A 86 1.86 11.46 -14.53
CA SER A 86 2.83 10.40 -14.83
C SER A 86 3.71 10.05 -13.62
N MET A 87 3.89 8.75 -13.38
CA MET A 87 4.74 8.24 -12.30
C MET A 87 6.22 8.59 -12.52
N LYS A 88 6.85 9.18 -11.50
CA LYS A 88 8.29 9.48 -11.46
C LYS A 88 9.04 8.79 -10.30
N SER A 89 8.32 8.15 -9.38
CA SER A 89 8.93 7.45 -8.24
C SER A 89 9.56 6.14 -8.69
N VAL A 90 10.71 5.77 -8.13
CA VAL A 90 11.45 4.54 -8.47
C VAL A 90 11.27 3.44 -7.42
N GLY A 91 10.71 3.78 -6.26
CA GLY A 91 10.45 2.85 -5.17
C GLY A 91 9.46 3.41 -4.16
N GLU A 92 9.28 2.70 -3.07
CA GLU A 92 8.37 3.07 -1.98
C GLU A 92 8.83 2.50 -0.66
N ALA A 93 8.64 3.26 0.42
CA ALA A 93 8.72 2.80 1.79
C ALA A 93 7.30 2.67 2.36
N MET A 94 7.11 1.70 3.26
CA MET A 94 5.86 1.50 3.99
C MET A 94 6.18 1.47 5.48
N ALA A 95 5.36 2.17 6.27
CA ALA A 95 5.46 2.15 7.72
C ALA A 95 4.10 1.92 8.38
N VAL A 96 4.14 1.38 9.59
CA VAL A 96 3.00 1.10 10.45
C VAL A 96 3.17 1.87 11.76
N GLY A 97 2.12 2.52 12.25
CA GLY A 97 2.10 3.19 13.56
C GLY A 97 0.69 3.22 14.16
N ARG A 98 0.57 3.35 15.48
CA ARG A 98 -0.72 3.45 16.18
C ARG A 98 -1.47 4.75 15.87
N THR A 99 -0.73 5.78 15.44
CA THR A 99 -1.30 7.05 14.99
C THR A 99 -0.74 7.43 13.63
N PHE A 100 -1.45 8.33 12.93
CA PHE A 100 -0.96 8.88 11.67
C PHE A 100 0.40 9.56 11.83
N LYS A 101 0.60 10.35 12.89
CA LYS A 101 1.87 11.05 13.18
C LYS A 101 3.03 10.08 13.32
N GLU A 102 2.82 8.98 14.05
CA GLU A 102 3.83 7.94 14.23
C GLU A 102 4.15 7.25 12.89
N SER A 103 3.11 6.80 12.18
CA SER A 103 3.25 6.09 10.90
C SER A 103 3.97 6.94 9.85
N LEU A 104 3.63 8.23 9.76
CA LEU A 104 4.25 9.17 8.84
C LEU A 104 5.73 9.43 9.17
N GLN A 105 6.07 9.68 10.43
CA GLN A 105 7.47 9.90 10.81
C GLN A 105 8.32 8.66 10.57
N LYS A 106 7.78 7.47 10.84
CA LYS A 106 8.43 6.20 10.50
C LYS A 106 8.63 6.04 9.00
N ALA A 107 7.65 6.42 8.18
CA ALA A 107 7.78 6.35 6.73
C ALA A 107 8.89 7.29 6.22
N LEU A 108 8.96 8.52 6.73
CA LEU A 108 9.96 9.51 6.32
C LEU A 108 11.39 9.10 6.68
N ARG A 109 11.62 8.60 7.89
CA ARG A 109 12.95 8.15 8.30
C ARG A 109 13.44 6.90 7.56
N SER A 110 12.51 6.06 7.10
CA SER A 110 12.79 4.85 6.33
C SER A 110 13.01 5.12 4.83
N MET A 111 13.13 6.38 4.41
CA MET A 111 13.34 6.75 3.01
C MET A 111 14.79 6.62 2.53
N GLU A 112 15.74 6.35 3.44
CA GLU A 112 17.18 6.28 3.12
C GLU A 112 17.66 7.55 2.40
N THR A 113 17.16 8.71 2.86
CA THR A 113 17.50 10.05 2.36
C THR A 113 18.25 10.89 3.39
N GLY A 114 18.58 10.30 4.55
CA GLY A 114 19.19 11.02 5.69
C GLY A 114 18.19 11.87 6.49
N ILE A 115 16.89 11.79 6.19
CA ILE A 115 15.84 12.47 6.96
C ILE A 115 15.51 11.63 8.20
N THR A 116 15.40 12.26 9.38
CA THR A 116 15.13 11.58 10.67
C THR A 116 13.65 11.62 11.08
N GLY A 117 12.83 12.44 10.41
CA GLY A 117 11.41 12.60 10.68
C GLY A 117 10.87 13.91 10.11
N LEU A 118 9.87 14.49 10.79
CA LEU A 118 9.34 15.82 10.46
C LEU A 118 10.10 16.97 11.14
N GLY A 119 10.88 16.67 12.18
CA GLY A 119 11.86 17.58 12.78
C GLY A 119 13.25 17.22 12.25
N ALA A 120 14.03 18.24 11.89
CA ALA A 120 15.39 18.10 11.40
C ALA A 120 16.28 17.29 12.35
#